data_AF-A0A0M2DWK5-F1
#
_entry.id   AF-A0A0M2DWK5-F1
#
_cell.length_a   1.000
_cell.length_b   1.000
_cell.length_c   1.000
_cell.angle_alpha   90.00
_cell.angle_beta   90.00
_cell.angle_gamma   90.00
#
_symmetry.space_group_name_H-M   'P 1'
#
loop_
_entity.id
_entity.type
_entity.pdbx_description
1 polymer ?
#
loop_
_entity_poly.entity_id
_entity_poly.type
_entity_poly.pdbx_seq_one_letter_code
_entity_poly.pdbx_strand_id
1 'polypeptide(L)' 'MDLYICEKPAQGKDLAGVLGVRQYNDGYITGGDIAVTWGFGHLYEQLMPE' A
#
# COMPACT_ATOMS: atom_id res chain seq x y z
N MET A 1 10.91 -3.15 10.23
CA MET A 1 9.74 -3.24 9.34
C MET A 1 9.64 -1.97 8.53
N ASP A 2 9.92 -2.07 7.23
CA ASP A 2 9.77 -0.97 6.29
C ASP A 2 8.38 -1.02 5.65
N LEU A 3 7.64 0.09 5.73
CA LEU A 3 6.29 0.23 5.20
C LEU A 3 6.28 1.17 3.99
N TYR A 4 5.83 0.66 2.86
CA TYR A 4 5.64 1.43 1.63
C TYR A 4 4.14 1.63 1.39
N ILE A 5 3.72 2.88 1.17
CA ILE A 5 2.32 3.25 0.91
C ILE A 5 2.21 3.79 -0.52
N CYS A 6 1.45 3.09 -1.35
CA CYS A 6 1.19 3.46 -2.74
C CYS A 6 -0.20 4.12 -2.91
N GLU A 7 -0.42 4.85 -4.01
CA GLU A 7 -1.69 5.54 -4.25
C GLU A 7 -2.81 4.62 -4.77
N LYS A 8 -2.44 3.47 -5.32
CA LYS A 8 -3.35 2.52 -5.97
C LYS A 8 -2.78 1.09 -5.97
N PRO A 9 -3.65 0.06 -6.05
CA PRO A 9 -3.22 -1.34 -6.02
C PRO A 9 -2.20 -1.73 -7.08
N ALA A 10 -2.34 -1.21 -8.31
CA ALA A 10 -1.43 -1.54 -9.41
C ALA A 10 0.02 -1.11 -9.10
N GLN A 11 0.19 0.12 -8.59
CA GLN A 11 1.50 0.63 -8.19
C GLN A 11 2.12 -0.20 -7.05
N GLY A 12 1.31 -0.57 -6.05
CA GLY A 12 1.77 -1.41 -4.94
C GLY A 12 2.24 -2.79 -5.39
N LYS A 13 1.53 -3.40 -6.36
CA LYS A 13 1.93 -4.69 -6.96
C LYS A 13 3.24 -4.58 -7.74
N ASP A 14 3.40 -3.52 -8.55
CA ASP A 14 4.63 -3.30 -9.30
C ASP A 14 5.83 -3.11 -8.37
N LEU A 15 5.67 -2.29 -7.31
CA LEU A 15 6.70 -2.07 -6.31
C LEU A 15 7.05 -3.35 -5.54
N ALA A 16 6.05 -4.10 -5.08
CA ALA A 16 6.26 -5.38 -4.39
C ALA A 16 7.03 -6.38 -5.28
N GLY A 17 6.76 -6.39 -6.59
CA GLY A 17 7.49 -7.18 -7.57
C GLY A 17 8.98 -6.84 -7.62
N VAL A 18 9.32 -5.54 -7.66
CA VAL A 18 10.71 -5.05 -7.63
C VAL A 18 11.39 -5.38 -6.29
N LEU A 19 10.67 -5.26 -5.18
CA LEU A 19 11.18 -5.56 -3.83
C LEU A 19 11.24 -7.06 -3.51
N GLY A 20 10.77 -7.93 -4.42
CA GLY A 20 10.75 -9.38 -4.20
C GLY A 20 9.73 -9.85 -3.16
N VAL A 21 8.76 -9.00 -2.82
CA VAL A 21 7.72 -9.22 -1.81
C VAL A 21 6.54 -9.94 -2.47
N ARG A 22 6.14 -11.13 -1.98
CA ARG A 22 5.21 -12.03 -2.69
C ARG A 22 4.09 -12.64 -1.85
N GLN A 23 4.02 -12.37 -0.55
CA GLN A 23 2.91 -12.85 0.29
C GLN A 23 1.75 -11.85 0.21
N TYR A 24 0.70 -12.22 -0.52
CA TYR A 24 -0.51 -11.42 -0.67
C TYR A 24 -1.41 -11.55 0.55
N ASN A 25 -1.94 -10.42 1.01
CA ASN A 25 -2.94 -10.32 2.08
C ASN A 25 -4.08 -9.40 1.62
N ASP A 26 -5.07 -9.19 2.48
CA ASP A 26 -6.17 -8.27 2.19
C ASP A 26 -5.69 -6.80 2.31
N GLY A 27 -5.47 -6.17 1.15
CA GLY A 27 -5.08 -4.76 1.04
C GLY A 27 -3.57 -4.48 1.08
N TYR A 28 -2.71 -5.49 1.15
CA TYR A 28 -1.25 -5.31 1.19
C TYR A 28 -0.48 -6.58 0.79
N ILE A 29 0.82 -6.44 0.50
CA ILE A 29 1.74 -7.53 0.17
C ILE A 29 2.94 -7.46 1.14
N THR A 30 3.39 -8.61 1.61
CA THR A 30 4.48 -8.75 2.61
C THR A 30 5.57 -9.73 2.18
N GLY A 31 6.73 -9.60 2.81
CA GLY A 31 7.87 -10.49 2.61
C GLY A 31 9.07 -10.01 3.42
N GLY A 32 9.68 -10.90 4.19
CA GLY A 32 10.74 -10.51 5.13
C GLY A 32 10.25 -9.45 6.12
N ASP A 33 11.00 -8.36 6.24
CA ASP A 33 10.68 -7.21 7.10
C ASP A 33 10.05 -6.03 6.32
N ILE A 34 9.42 -6.31 5.17
CA ILE A 34 8.80 -5.32 4.29
C ILE A 34 7.29 -5.54 4.18
N ALA A 35 6.53 -4.44 4.22
CA ALA A 35 5.13 -4.39 3.84
C ALA A 35 4.89 -3.31 2.77
N VAL A 36 4.14 -3.65 1.73
CA VAL A 36 3.69 -2.74 0.67
C VAL A 36 2.17 -2.70 0.69
N THR A 37 1.59 -1.53 0.93
CA THR A 37 0.13 -1.32 0.96
C THR A 37 -0.26 -0.16 0.03
N TRP A 38 -1.55 0.12 -0.12
CA TRP A 38 -2.04 1.21 -0.95
C TRP A 38 -3.32 1.85 -0.40
N GLY A 39 -3.50 3.12 -0.74
CA GLY A 39 -4.78 3.80 -0.63
C GLY A 39 -5.68 3.57 -1.84
N PHE A 40 -6.93 4.02 -1.74
CA PHE A 40 -7.86 4.14 -2.85
C PHE A 40 -8.32 5.60 -2.94
N GLY A 41 -7.61 6.41 -3.71
CA GLY A 41 -7.84 7.86 -3.73
C GLY A 41 -7.49 8.51 -2.39
N HIS A 42 -8.25 9.54 -1.99
CA HIS A 42 -8.05 10.21 -0.71
C HIS A 42 -8.63 9.36 0.43
N LEU A 43 -7.78 8.97 1.39
CA LEU A 43 -8.20 8.21 2.58
C LEU A 43 -8.88 9.07 3.65
N TYR A 44 -8.71 10.38 3.54
CA TYR A 44 -9.29 11.37 4.44
C TYR A 44 -9.83 12.53 3.61
N GLU A 45 -10.88 13.13 4.11
CA GLU A 45 -11.46 14.35 3.59
C GLU A 45 -11.51 15.42 4.69
N GLN A 46 -11.58 16.69 4.27
CA GLN A 46 -11.77 17.78 5.22
C GLN A 46 -13.21 17.75 5.72
N LEU A 47 -13.38 17.95 7.03
CA LEU A 47 -14.69 18.24 7.58
C LEU A 47 -15.17 19.59 7.05
N MET A 48 -16.39 19.64 6.51
CA MET A 48 -17.00 20.92 6.12
C MET A 48 -17.30 21.76 7.38
N PRO A 49 -17.09 23.09 7.35
CA PRO A 49 -17.53 23.97 8.43
C PRO A 49 -19.04 23.87 8.69
N GLU A 50 -19.47 24.14 9.93
CA GLU A 50 -20.88 24.39 10.26
C GLU A 50 -21.37 25.73 9.70
#